data_AF-A0AAU5BYP3-F1
#
_entry.id   AF-A0AAU5BYP3-F1
#
_cell.length_a   1.000
_cell.length_b   1.000
_cell.length_c   1.000
_cell.angle_alpha   90.00
_cell.angle_beta   90.00
_cell.angle_gamma   90.00
#
_symmetry.space_group_name_H-M   'P 1'
#
loop_
_entity.id
_entity.type
_entity.pdbx_description
1 polymer ?
#
loop_
_entity_poly.entity_id
_entity_poly.type
_entity_poly.pdbx_seq_one_letter_code
_entity_poly.pdbx_strand_id
1 'polypeptide(L)'
;MDTVTDIEQRFQRITAFIEARLTPLFDPANGSDHGFGMDDTSRALRAARYTVQAASAVNGLVEKRESAPELRQVVDQALEHNWDVLRSVARMWEDHPDFLKEFKAHSWDVVGAV
;
A
#
# COMPACT_ATOMS: atom_id res chain seq x y z
N MET A 1 16.14 -0.21 16.47
CA MET A 1 14.97 -0.79 15.77
C MET A 1 15.48 -1.16 14.40
N ASP A 2 15.48 -2.44 14.05
CA ASP A 2 16.05 -2.91 12.78
C ASP A 2 15.34 -2.24 11.61
N THR A 3 16.10 -1.73 10.65
CA THR A 3 15.60 -0.96 9.49
C THR A 3 14.63 -1.77 8.65
N VAL A 4 14.86 -3.08 8.55
CA VAL A 4 13.95 -4.08 7.94
C VAL A 4 12.56 -4.00 8.57
N THR A 5 12.51 -4.00 9.91
CA THR A 5 11.25 -3.96 10.66
C THR A 5 10.55 -2.61 10.52
N ASP A 6 11.28 -1.50 10.36
CA ASP A 6 10.65 -0.18 10.13
C ASP A 6 10.02 -0.08 8.72
N ILE A 7 10.70 -0.56 7.68
CA ILE A 7 10.17 -0.57 6.30
C ILE A 7 8.88 -1.38 6.24
N GLU A 8 8.91 -2.61 6.74
CA GLU A 8 7.75 -3.50 6.74
C GLU A 8 6.57 -2.88 7.50
N GLN A 9 6.83 -2.31 8.68
CA GLN A 9 5.78 -1.65 9.46
C GLN A 9 5.16 -0.45 8.73
N ARG A 10 5.95 0.34 7.97
CA ARG A 10 5.42 1.44 7.16
C ARG A 10 4.49 0.94 6.06
N PHE A 11 4.87 -0.12 5.35
CA PHE A 11 4.01 -0.76 4.34
C PHE A 11 2.73 -1.33 4.95
N GLN A 12 2.83 -1.97 6.11
CA GLN A 12 1.66 -2.47 6.84
C GLN A 12 0.72 -1.33 7.25
N ARG A 13 1.24 -0.22 7.79
CA ARG A 13 0.42 0.93 8.21
C ARG A 13 -0.31 1.59 7.06
N ILE A 14 0.35 1.86 5.93
CA ILE A 14 -0.31 2.48 4.77
C ILE A 14 -1.31 1.52 4.12
N THR A 15 -1.01 0.22 4.06
CA THR A 15 -1.94 -0.80 3.56
C THR A 15 -3.20 -0.84 4.43
N ALA A 16 -3.04 -0.96 5.76
CA ALA A 16 -4.16 -0.98 6.69
C ALA A 16 -4.99 0.31 6.61
N PHE A 17 -4.35 1.47 6.47
CA PHE A 17 -5.04 2.74 6.28
C PHE A 17 -5.96 2.69 5.04
N ILE A 18 -5.43 2.26 3.90
CA ILE A 18 -6.18 2.16 2.64
C ILE A 18 -7.29 1.10 2.73
N GLU A 19 -6.98 -0.08 3.25
CA GLU A 19 -7.93 -1.19 3.35
C GLU A 19 -9.12 -0.86 4.25
N ALA A 20 -8.91 -0.10 5.33
CA ALA A 20 -9.99 0.38 6.18
C ALA A 20 -10.97 1.31 5.45
N ARG A 21 -10.56 1.96 4.36
CA ARG A 21 -11.43 2.83 3.54
C ARG A 21 -12.01 2.09 2.34
N LEU A 22 -11.22 1.22 1.71
CA LEU A 22 -11.68 0.44 0.56
C LEU A 22 -12.67 -0.64 0.98
N THR A 23 -12.41 -1.40 2.05
CA THR A 23 -13.21 -2.58 2.42
C THR A 23 -14.70 -2.27 2.64
N PRO A 24 -15.10 -1.21 3.36
CA PRO A 24 -16.51 -0.88 3.55
C PRO A 24 -17.29 -0.61 2.27
N LEU A 25 -16.61 -0.21 1.18
CA LEU A 25 -17.22 0.02 -0.13
C LEU A 25 -17.65 -1.28 -0.82
N PHE A 26 -17.18 -2.44 -0.35
CA PHE A 26 -17.54 -3.76 -0.84
C PHE A 26 -18.47 -4.51 0.12
N ASP A 27 -18.94 -3.89 1.20
CA ASP A 27 -19.80 -4.55 2.18
C ASP A 27 -21.28 -4.47 1.73
N PRO A 28 -21.93 -5.62 1.46
CA PRO A 28 -23.37 -5.64 1.14
C PRO A 28 -24.24 -5.08 2.27
N ALA A 29 -23.81 -5.19 3.53
CA ALA A 29 -24.56 -4.69 4.68
C ALA A 29 -24.62 -3.16 4.75
N ASN A 30 -23.66 -2.47 4.12
CA ASN A 30 -23.68 -1.02 3.94
C ASN A 30 -24.56 -0.58 2.76
N GLY A 31 -25.27 -1.52 2.11
CA GLY A 31 -26.10 -1.27 0.94
C GLY A 31 -25.31 -0.96 -0.33
N SER A 32 -24.02 -1.31 -0.36
CA SER A 32 -23.13 -0.98 -1.46
C SER A 32 -23.12 -2.09 -2.53
N ASP A 33 -23.69 -1.80 -3.70
CA ASP A 33 -23.49 -2.63 -4.91
C ASP A 33 -22.06 -2.46 -5.48
N HIS A 34 -21.27 -1.50 -4.96
CA HIS A 34 -20.00 -1.06 -5.53
C HIS A 34 -18.87 -2.12 -5.51
N GLY A 35 -19.10 -3.30 -4.94
CA GLY A 35 -18.18 -4.44 -5.03
C GLY A 35 -18.61 -5.54 -6.00
N PHE A 36 -19.90 -5.62 -6.29
CA PHE A 36 -20.53 -6.78 -6.93
C PHE A 36 -21.19 -6.42 -8.25
N GLY A 37 -21.48 -5.13 -8.47
CA GLY A 37 -21.99 -4.60 -9.72
C GLY A 37 -21.04 -4.77 -10.90
N MET A 38 -21.58 -4.64 -12.10
CA MET A 38 -20.83 -4.62 -13.36
C MET A 38 -20.73 -3.21 -13.95
N ASP A 39 -21.14 -2.19 -13.22
CA ASP A 39 -20.97 -0.79 -13.60
C ASP A 39 -19.52 -0.32 -13.43
N ASP A 40 -19.19 0.83 -14.03
CA ASP A 40 -17.83 1.36 -14.08
C ASP A 40 -17.30 1.76 -12.70
N THR A 41 -18.17 2.16 -11.77
CA THR A 41 -17.78 2.45 -10.38
C THR A 41 -17.30 1.18 -9.69
N SER A 42 -18.10 0.10 -9.80
CA SER A 42 -17.74 -1.20 -9.23
C SER A 42 -16.46 -1.78 -9.84
N ARG A 43 -16.25 -1.60 -11.15
CA ARG A 43 -15.01 -1.99 -11.84
C ARG A 43 -13.81 -1.18 -11.33
N ALA A 44 -13.94 0.13 -11.22
CA ALA A 44 -12.88 1.01 -10.73
C ALA A 44 -12.48 0.66 -9.29
N LEU A 45 -13.44 0.38 -8.42
CA LEU A 45 -13.16 -0.01 -7.04
C LEU A 45 -12.46 -1.37 -6.97
N ARG A 46 -12.92 -2.38 -7.71
CA ARG A 46 -12.20 -3.67 -7.80
C ARG A 46 -10.78 -3.49 -8.29
N ALA A 47 -10.58 -2.67 -9.33
CA ALA A 47 -9.24 -2.36 -9.83
C ALA A 47 -8.36 -1.73 -8.73
N ALA A 48 -8.87 -0.72 -8.01
CA ALA A 48 -8.16 -0.11 -6.90
C ALA A 48 -7.81 -1.12 -5.80
N ARG A 49 -8.75 -1.98 -5.42
CA ARG A 49 -8.51 -3.04 -4.42
C ARG A 49 -7.43 -4.01 -4.88
N TYR A 50 -7.46 -4.46 -6.14
CA TYR A 50 -6.44 -5.35 -6.68
C TYR A 50 -5.06 -4.68 -6.77
N THR A 51 -5.00 -3.39 -7.13
CA THR A 51 -3.76 -2.62 -7.10
C THR A 51 -3.17 -2.55 -5.69
N VAL A 52 -3.98 -2.29 -4.66
CA VAL A 52 -3.53 -2.24 -3.27
C VAL A 52 -3.03 -3.61 -2.80
N GLN A 53 -3.75 -4.68 -3.12
CA GLN A 53 -3.34 -6.06 -2.79
C GLN A 53 -2.04 -6.46 -3.49
N ALA A 54 -1.88 -6.10 -4.77
CA ALA A 54 -0.65 -6.36 -5.49
C ALA A 54 0.52 -5.57 -4.89
N ALA A 55 0.29 -4.32 -4.50
CA ALA A 55 1.33 -3.48 -3.92
C ALA A 55 1.73 -3.90 -2.50
N SER A 56 0.79 -4.41 -1.69
CA SER A 56 1.06 -4.88 -0.33
C SER A 56 1.78 -6.23 -0.27
N ALA A 57 1.77 -7.02 -1.36
CA ALA A 57 2.54 -8.26 -1.47
C ALA A 57 4.06 -8.04 -1.32
N VAL A 58 4.53 -6.79 -1.46
CA VAL A 58 5.93 -6.40 -1.29
C VAL A 58 6.45 -6.61 0.14
N ASN A 59 5.58 -6.75 1.14
CA ASN A 59 5.99 -7.07 2.52
C ASN A 59 6.88 -8.33 2.58
N GLY A 60 6.60 -9.35 1.76
CA GLY A 60 7.42 -10.56 1.67
C GLY A 60 8.75 -10.40 0.94
N LEU A 61 9.04 -9.22 0.36
CA LEU A 61 10.32 -8.89 -0.25
C LEU A 61 11.28 -8.19 0.72
N VAL A 62 10.78 -7.59 1.81
CA VAL A 62 11.61 -6.85 2.77
C VAL A 62 12.66 -7.77 3.41
N GLU A 63 12.30 -8.99 3.79
CA GLU A 63 13.24 -9.99 4.31
C GLU A 63 14.28 -10.45 3.27
N LYS A 64 13.91 -10.48 1.99
CA LYS A 64 14.81 -10.87 0.89
C LYS A 64 15.89 -9.84 0.64
N ARG A 65 15.63 -8.57 0.98
CA ARG A 65 16.59 -7.47 0.84
C ARG A 65 17.91 -7.73 1.57
N GLU A 66 17.83 -8.33 2.75
CA GLU A 66 19.01 -8.61 3.59
C GLU A 66 19.56 -10.03 3.37
N SER A 67 18.69 -11.01 3.09
CA SER A 67 19.09 -12.41 2.94
C SER A 67 19.63 -12.77 1.55
N ALA A 68 19.38 -11.94 0.53
CA ALA A 68 19.86 -12.12 -0.84
C ALA A 68 20.50 -10.82 -1.39
N PRO A 69 21.76 -10.50 -1.01
CA PRO A 69 22.41 -9.25 -1.39
C PRO A 69 22.48 -9.01 -2.91
N GLU A 70 22.55 -10.07 -3.71
CA GLU A 70 22.53 -10.04 -5.17
C GLU A 70 21.20 -9.55 -5.76
N LEU A 71 20.11 -9.64 -5.00
CA LEU A 71 18.78 -9.15 -5.37
C LEU A 71 18.47 -7.78 -4.81
N ARG A 72 19.36 -7.20 -3.99
CA ARG A 72 19.09 -5.97 -3.23
C ARG A 72 18.57 -4.82 -4.10
N GLN A 73 19.22 -4.55 -5.23
CA GLN A 73 18.80 -3.47 -6.13
C GLN A 73 17.40 -3.71 -6.72
N VAL A 74 17.08 -4.97 -7.05
CA VAL A 74 15.77 -5.35 -7.59
C VAL A 74 14.69 -5.22 -6.50
N VAL A 75 15.02 -5.62 -5.27
CA VAL A 75 14.12 -5.47 -4.11
C VAL A 75 13.91 -4.00 -3.77
N ASP A 76 14.96 -3.17 -3.76
CA ASP A 76 14.87 -1.73 -3.51
C ASP A 76 13.93 -1.06 -4.54
N GLN A 77 14.13 -1.34 -5.84
CA GLN A 77 13.27 -0.81 -6.89
C GLN A 77 11.81 -1.26 -6.75
N ALA A 78 11.59 -2.52 -6.35
CA ALA A 78 10.24 -3.02 -6.09
C ALA A 78 9.60 -2.32 -4.89
N LEU A 79 10.34 -2.13 -3.79
CA LEU A 79 9.85 -1.40 -2.61
C LEU A 79 9.52 0.06 -2.97
N GLU A 80 10.40 0.74 -3.70
CA GLU A 80 10.15 2.11 -4.15
C GLU A 80 8.86 2.22 -4.97
N HIS A 81 8.70 1.36 -5.98
CA HIS A 81 7.52 1.35 -6.83
C HIS A 81 6.23 1.12 -6.03
N ASN A 82 6.22 0.12 -5.16
CA ASN A 82 5.03 -0.23 -4.39
C ASN A 82 4.68 0.85 -3.36
N TRP A 83 5.68 1.52 -2.77
CA TRP A 83 5.44 2.69 -1.93
C TRP A 83 4.75 3.81 -2.72
N ASP A 84 5.23 4.10 -3.93
CA ASP A 84 4.65 5.15 -4.78
C ASP A 84 3.22 4.84 -5.23
N VAL A 85 2.88 3.57 -5.44
CA VAL A 85 1.51 3.14 -5.69
C VAL A 85 0.64 3.36 -4.46
N LEU A 86 1.05 2.85 -3.30
CA LEU A 86 0.26 2.93 -2.06
C LEU A 86 0.05 4.39 -1.61
N ARG A 87 1.08 5.23 -1.66
CA ARG A 87 0.95 6.66 -1.32
C ARG A 87 -0.01 7.39 -2.25
N SER A 88 -0.03 7.04 -3.53
CA SER A 88 -0.91 7.70 -4.51
C SER A 88 -2.37 7.40 -4.21
N VAL A 89 -2.66 6.16 -3.79
CA VAL A 89 -3.99 5.76 -3.32
C VAL A 89 -4.32 6.43 -1.98
N ALA A 90 -3.41 6.40 -1.00
CA ALA A 90 -3.64 6.98 0.32
C ALA A 90 -3.95 8.49 0.26
N ARG A 91 -3.34 9.24 -0.67
CA ARG A 91 -3.58 10.68 -0.87
C ARG A 91 -5.03 11.02 -1.23
N MET A 92 -5.84 10.07 -1.68
CA MET A 92 -7.28 10.31 -1.88
C MET A 92 -8.03 10.58 -0.57
N TRP A 93 -7.40 10.31 0.58
CA TRP A 93 -7.92 10.55 1.92
C TRP A 93 -6.98 11.43 2.76
N GLU A 94 -6.24 12.37 2.14
CA GLU A 94 -5.29 13.25 2.84
C GLU A 94 -5.96 14.14 3.91
N ASP A 95 -7.25 14.43 3.75
CA ASP A 95 -8.07 15.19 4.69
C ASP A 95 -8.65 14.33 5.84
N HIS A 96 -8.47 13.01 5.80
CA HIS A 96 -8.99 12.11 6.82
C HIS A 96 -8.20 12.23 8.14
N PRO A 97 -8.85 12.26 9.33
CA PRO A 97 -8.17 12.36 10.63
C PRO A 97 -7.05 11.34 10.87
N ASP A 98 -7.27 10.07 10.51
CA ASP A 98 -6.25 9.02 10.64
C ASP A 98 -5.13 9.06 9.57
N PHE A 99 -5.15 10.02 8.65
CA PHE A 99 -4.09 10.15 7.65
C PHE A 99 -2.78 10.54 8.35
N LEU A 100 -1.73 9.74 8.14
CA LEU A 100 -0.43 9.98 8.74
C LEU A 100 0.47 10.76 7.79
N LYS A 101 1.21 11.76 8.30
CA LYS A 101 2.16 12.55 7.51
C LYS A 101 3.20 11.68 6.78
N GLU A 102 3.56 10.53 7.35
CA GLU A 102 4.50 9.58 6.74
C GLU A 102 4.02 9.08 5.36
N PHE A 103 2.71 8.99 5.10
CA PHE A 103 2.18 8.56 3.79
C PHE A 103 2.51 9.57 2.68
N LYS A 104 2.98 10.77 3.03
CA LYS A 104 3.47 11.76 2.05
C LYS A 104 4.93 11.58 1.70
N ALA A 105 5.69 10.84 2.49
CA ALA A 105 7.13 10.64 2.34
C ALA A 105 7.47 10.10 0.96
N HIS A 106 8.66 10.43 0.45
CA HIS A 106 9.18 9.80 -0.75
C HIS A 106 9.66 8.39 -0.43
N SER A 107 9.69 7.52 -1.43
CA SER A 107 10.18 6.14 -1.27
C SER A 107 11.56 6.09 -0.64
N TRP A 108 12.46 7.01 -0.99
CA TRP A 108 13.80 7.16 -0.41
C TRP A 108 13.81 7.42 1.11
N ASP A 109 12.82 8.13 1.63
CA ASP A 109 12.66 8.39 3.08
C ASP A 109 12.14 7.16 3.84
N VAL A 110 11.55 6.21 3.11
CA VAL A 110 10.95 4.98 3.63
C VAL A 110 11.92 3.82 3.58
N VAL A 111 12.55 3.61 2.41
CA VAL A 111 13.51 2.52 2.19
C VAL A 111 14.86 2.80 2.88
N GLY A 112 15.10 4.07 3.25
CA GLY A 112 16.38 4.54 3.75
C GLY A 112 17.36 4.68 2.60
N ALA A 113 17.54 5.91 2.13
CA ALA A 113 18.61 6.23 1.19
C ALA A 113 19.97 5.78 1.78
N VAL A 114 20.79 5.18 0.92
CA VAL A 114 22.14 4.64 1.18
C VAL A 114 23.04 5.66 1.87
#